data_AF-A0A356ZCH0-F1
#
_entry.id   AF-A0A356ZCH0-F1
#
_cell.length_a   1.000
_cell.length_b   1.000
_cell.length_c   1.000
_cell.angle_alpha   90.00
_cell.angle_beta   90.00
_cell.angle_gamma   90.00
#
_symmetry.space_group_name_H-M   'P 1'
#
loop_
_entity.id
_entity.type
_entity.pdbx_description
1 polymer ?
#
loop_
_entity_poly.entity_id
_entity_poly.type
_entity_poly.pdbx_seq_one_letter_code
_entity_poly.pdbx_strand_id
1 'polypeptide(L)'
;MQLIGIYFGLYVLVTIGLYHILIVKLEACWGSRPWVAFMLLGLAFVYLSAAVHSSAWSMFWGYNAFINLWSIKEMFDQTRRMGHQG
;
A
#
# COMPACT_ATOMS: atom_id res chain seq x y z
N MET A 1 -23.97 7.19 -17.02
CA MET A 1 -22.70 7.81 -16.56
C MET A 1 -22.00 6.80 -15.66
N GLN A 2 -20.72 6.47 -15.92
CA GLN A 2 -20.00 5.51 -15.09
C GLN A 2 -19.37 6.21 -13.89
N LEU A 3 -20.05 6.16 -12.73
CA LEU A 3 -19.56 6.75 -11.47
C LEU A 3 -18.40 5.97 -10.83
N ILE A 4 -18.00 4.84 -11.43
CA ILE A 4 -16.98 3.94 -10.88
C ILE A 4 -15.64 4.62 -10.66
N GLY A 5 -15.25 5.58 -11.51
CA GLY A 5 -14.04 6.36 -11.36
C GLY A 5 -14.05 7.28 -10.13
N ILE A 6 -15.21 7.85 -9.79
CA ILE A 6 -15.37 8.71 -8.60
C ILE A 6 -15.28 7.86 -7.34
N TYR A 7 -15.99 6.73 -7.31
CA TYR A 7 -15.91 5.79 -6.17
C TYR A 7 -14.50 5.23 -6.00
N PHE A 8 -13.81 4.89 -7.10
CA PHE A 8 -12.43 4.41 -7.04
C PHE A 8 -11.47 5.52 -6.57
N GLY A 9 -11.62 6.76 -7.03
CA GLY A 9 -10.81 7.88 -6.55
C GLY A 9 -11.00 8.15 -5.05
N LEU A 10 -12.23 8.10 -4.56
CA LEU A 10 -12.52 8.21 -3.13
C LEU A 10 -11.89 7.06 -2.34
N TYR A 11 -12.02 5.82 -2.84
CA TYR A 11 -11.38 4.65 -2.25
C TYR A 11 -9.87 4.87 -2.13
N VAL A 12 -9.21 5.26 -3.22
CA VAL A 12 -7.76 5.52 -3.27
C VAL A 12 -7.32 6.56 -2.22
N LEU A 13 -8.04 7.67 -2.13
CA LEU A 13 -7.72 8.74 -1.18
C LEU A 13 -7.79 8.24 0.27
N VAL A 14 -8.86 7.49 0.60
CA VAL A 14 -9.05 6.92 1.94
C VAL A 14 -7.98 5.88 2.25
N THR A 15 -7.68 4.96 1.33
CA THR A 15 -6.67 3.92 1.57
C THR A 15 -5.27 4.49 1.73
N ILE A 16 -4.87 5.53 0.98
CA ILE A 16 -3.56 6.18 1.18
C ILE A 16 -3.45 6.76 2.60
N GLY A 17 -4.48 7.47 3.07
CA GLY A 17 -4.49 8.03 4.43
C GLY A 17 -4.46 6.96 5.52
N LEU A 18 -5.23 5.88 5.34
CA LEU A 18 -5.24 4.75 6.27
C LEU A 18 -3.89 4.03 6.33
N TYR A 19 -3.26 3.76 5.18
CA TYR A 19 -1.96 3.08 5.13
C TYR A 19 -0.87 3.93 5.79
N HIS A 20 -0.89 5.26 5.64
CA HIS A 20 0.02 6.15 6.37
C HIS A 20 -0.06 5.95 7.90
N ILE A 21 -1.27 5.96 8.47
CA ILE A 21 -1.47 5.77 9.91
C ILE A 21 -1.09 4.33 10.33
N LEU A 22 -1.45 3.34 9.50
CA LEU A 22 -1.13 1.94 9.73
C LEU A 22 0.38 1.71 9.81
N ILE A 23 1.13 2.28 8.86
CA ILE A 23 2.60 2.18 8.78
C ILE A 23 3.25 2.73 10.05
N VAL A 24 2.86 3.95 10.46
CA VAL A 24 3.41 4.59 11.67
C VAL A 24 3.13 3.73 12.92
N LYS A 25 1.93 3.17 13.05
CA LYS A 25 1.58 2.29 14.17
C LYS A 25 2.34 0.96 14.13
N LEU A 26 2.46 0.35 12.97
CA LEU A 26 3.20 -0.90 12.80
C LEU A 26 4.68 -0.71 13.12
N GLU A 27 5.27 0.40 12.70
CA GLU A 27 6.63 0.75 13.05
C GLU A 27 6.80 1.02 14.55
N ALA A 28 5.86 1.75 15.17
CA ALA A 28 5.89 1.98 16.61
C ALA A 28 5.76 0.69 17.45
N CYS A 29 4.99 -0.30 16.99
CA CYS A 29 4.80 -1.57 17.71
C CYS A 29 5.87 -2.63 17.39
N TRP A 30 6.33 -2.75 16.14
CA TRP A 30 7.17 -3.86 15.65
C TRP A 30 8.50 -3.41 15.00
N GLY A 31 8.77 -2.11 14.94
CA GLY A 31 9.92 -1.53 14.23
C GLY A 31 9.82 -1.73 12.71
N SER A 32 10.98 -1.80 12.04
CA SER A 32 11.03 -1.96 10.57
C SER A 32 10.69 -3.37 10.07
N ARG A 33 10.59 -4.39 10.95
CA ARG A 33 10.41 -5.82 10.59
C ARG A 33 9.21 -6.18 9.68
N PRO A 34 8.04 -5.51 9.73
CA PRO A 34 6.88 -5.85 8.89
C PRO A 34 7.10 -5.67 7.37
N TRP A 35 8.21 -5.08 6.93
CA TRP A 35 8.49 -4.79 5.52
C TRP A 35 8.36 -6.02 4.60
N VAL A 36 8.76 -7.20 5.06
CA VAL A 36 8.68 -8.45 4.28
C VAL A 36 7.21 -8.84 4.00
N ALA A 37 6.32 -8.63 4.97
CA ALA A 37 4.91 -8.95 4.80
C ALA A 37 4.27 -8.08 3.71
N PHE A 38 4.52 -6.77 3.73
CA PHE A 38 4.07 -5.84 2.68
C PHE A 38 4.68 -6.19 1.32
N MET A 39 5.93 -6.65 1.27
CA MET A 39 6.59 -7.06 0.03
C MET A 39 5.93 -8.28 -0.60
N LEU A 40 5.73 -9.34 0.19
CA LEU A 40 5.10 -10.57 -0.27
C LEU A 40 3.65 -10.32 -0.72
N LEU A 41 2.92 -9.50 0.05
CA LEU A 41 1.53 -9.17 -0.22
C LEU A 41 1.40 -8.30 -1.48
N GLY A 42 2.31 -7.33 -1.67
CA GLY A 42 2.42 -6.54 -2.90
C GLY A 42 2.70 -7.41 -4.12
N LEU A 43 3.67 -8.33 -4.04
CA LEU A 43 4.01 -9.23 -5.15
C LEU A 43 2.86 -10.18 -5.50
N ALA A 44 2.16 -10.72 -4.49
CA ALA A 44 0.97 -11.53 -4.70
C ALA A 44 -0.12 -10.76 -5.45
N PHE A 45 -0.34 -9.50 -5.11
CA PHE A 45 -1.30 -8.65 -5.81
C PHE A 45 -0.86 -8.25 -7.23
N VAL A 46 0.44 -8.08 -7.49
CA VAL A 46 0.95 -7.90 -8.87
C VAL A 46 0.60 -9.13 -9.71
N TYR A 47 0.86 -10.33 -9.19
CA TYR A 47 0.53 -11.57 -9.89
C TYR A 47 -0.97 -11.70 -10.15
N LEU A 48 -1.80 -11.41 -9.14
CA LEU A 48 -3.26 -11.42 -9.28
C LEU A 48 -3.76 -10.38 -10.28
N SER A 49 -3.14 -9.19 -10.33
CA SER A 49 -3.47 -8.15 -11.30
C SER A 49 -3.23 -8.60 -12.75
N ALA A 50 -2.15 -9.35 -12.99
CA ALA A 50 -1.83 -9.92 -14.31
C ALA A 50 -2.68 -11.15 -14.67
N ALA A 51 -3.14 -11.92 -13.68
CA ALA A 51 -3.94 -13.14 -13.90
C ALA A 51 -5.44 -12.86 -14.16
N VAL A 52 -5.91 -11.64 -13.90
CA VAL A 52 -7.33 -11.28 -14.01
C VAL A 52 -7.66 -10.71 -15.39
N HIS A 53 -8.66 -11.29 -16.06
CA HIS A 53 -9.12 -10.86 -17.39
C HIS A 53 -9.96 -9.57 -17.39
N SER A 54 -10.54 -9.17 -16.26
CA SER A 54 -11.39 -7.97 -16.18
C SER A 54 -10.55 -6.73 -15.87
N SER A 55 -10.60 -5.72 -16.74
CA SER A 55 -9.83 -4.48 -16.59
C SER A 55 -10.08 -3.75 -15.26
N ALA A 56 -11.34 -3.73 -14.78
CA ALA A 56 -11.69 -3.09 -13.52
C ALA A 56 -11.03 -3.78 -12.31
N TRP A 57 -11.06 -5.12 -12.29
CA TRP A 57 -10.43 -5.90 -11.24
C TRP A 57 -8.91 -5.91 -11.34
N SER A 58 -8.35 -5.94 -12.54
CA SER A 58 -6.91 -5.81 -12.76
C SER A 58 -6.38 -4.46 -12.23
N MET A 59 -7.11 -3.36 -12.47
CA MET A 59 -6.81 -2.04 -11.88
C MET A 59 -6.90 -2.04 -10.36
N PHE A 60 -7.94 -2.66 -9.78
CA PHE A 60 -8.10 -2.77 -8.34
C PHE A 60 -6.93 -3.53 -7.68
N TRP A 61 -6.55 -4.69 -8.23
CA TRP A 61 -5.42 -5.46 -7.73
C TRP A 61 -4.08 -4.74 -7.94
N GLY A 62 -3.91 -4.07 -9.08
CA GLY A 62 -2.72 -3.28 -9.36
C GLY A 62 -2.55 -2.14 -8.35
N TYR A 63 -3.62 -1.40 -8.07
CA TYR A 63 -3.61 -0.37 -7.03
C TYR A 63 -3.22 -0.92 -5.66
N ASN A 64 -3.84 -2.03 -5.25
CA ASN A 64 -3.54 -2.67 -3.97
C ASN A 64 -2.09 -3.20 -3.92
N ALA A 65 -1.53 -3.66 -5.04
CA ALA A 65 -0.13 -4.05 -5.12
C ALA A 65 0.80 -2.86 -4.85
N PHE A 66 0.59 -1.75 -5.58
CA PHE A 66 1.47 -0.58 -5.49
C PHE A 66 1.37 0.15 -4.15
N ILE A 67 0.19 0.22 -3.52
CA ILE A 67 0.09 0.82 -2.18
C ILE A 67 0.85 -0.01 -1.13
N ASN A 68 0.83 -1.34 -1.23
CA ASN A 68 1.61 -2.20 -0.33
C ASN A 68 3.12 -2.04 -0.57
N LEU A 69 3.56 -1.99 -1.83
CA LEU A 69 4.97 -1.74 -2.16
C LEU A 69 5.43 -0.34 -1.73
N TRP A 70 4.59 0.68 -1.92
CA TRP A 70 4.87 2.05 -1.48
C TRP A 70 4.95 2.13 0.05
N SER A 71 4.14 1.35 0.77
CA SER A 71 4.15 1.30 2.24
C SER A 71 5.50 0.85 2.80
N ILE A 72 6.21 -0.05 2.10
CA ILE A 72 7.57 -0.46 2.46
C ILE A 72 8.51 0.73 2.40
N LYS A 73 8.46 1.51 1.31
CA LYS A 73 9.29 2.71 1.16
C LYS A 73 9.00 3.71 2.27
N GLU A 74 7.72 3.97 2.55
CA GLU A 74 7.34 4.92 3.60
C GLU A 74 7.83 4.47 4.97
N MET A 75 7.75 3.17 5.31
CA MET A 75 8.35 2.63 6.54
C MET A 75 9.85 2.97 6.65
N PHE A 76 10.64 2.73 5.60
CA PHE A 76 12.08 3.03 5.63
C PHE A 76 12.38 4.53 5.72
N ASP A 77 11.60 5.37 5.03
CA ASP A 77 11.76 6.83 5.11
C ASP A 77 11.35 7.37 6.49
N GLN A 78 10.33 6.79 7.15
CA GLN A 78 9.95 7.13 8.53
C GLN A 78 11.04 6.74 9.53
N THR A 79 11.64 5.56 9.41
CA THR A 79 12.78 5.15 10.25
C THR A 79 13.95 6.13 10.11
N ARG A 80 14.25 6.59 8.89
CA ARG A 80 15.32 7.59 8.65
C ARG A 80 15.01 8.96 9.26
N ARG A 81 13.75 9.40 9.24
CA ARG A 81 13.31 10.66 9.87
C ARG A 81 13.46 10.60 11.39
N MET A 82 13.10 9.47 12.01
CA MET A 82 13.24 9.26 13.46
C MET A 82 14.71 9.06 13.89
N GLY A 83 15.51 8.38 13.07
CA GLY A 83 16.95 8.14 13.33
C GLY A 83 17.84 9.40 13.25
N HIS A 84 17.33 10.53 12.78
CA HIS A 84 18.04 11.83 12.81
C HIS A 84 17.85 12.59 14.14
N GLN A 85 17.25 11.96 15.16
CA GLN A 85 17.06 12.51 16.51
C GLN A 85 17.74 11.66 17.61
N GLY A 86 18.76 10.86 17.25
CA GLY A 86 19.57 10.07 18.19
C GLY A 86 21.02 10.53 18.19
#